data_AF-G0NLF1-F1
#
_entry.id   AF-G0NLF1-F1
#
_cell.length_a   1.000
_cell.length_b   1.000
_cell.length_c   1.000
_cell.angle_alpha   90.00
_cell.angle_beta   90.00
_cell.angle_gamma   90.00
#
_symmetry.space_group_name_H-M   'P 1'
#
loop_
_entity.id
_entity.type
_entity.pdbx_description
1 polymer ?
#
loop_
_entity_poly.entity_id
_entity_poly.type
_entity_poly.pdbx_seq_one_letter_code
_entity_poly.pdbx_strand_id
1 'polypeptide(L)'
;MPTSVGICISAIIFMSIIPLTGTSTAAKEVKSKNCDGLAGLACKFPQNCRIGETVTVNCTSRKGCPNPISKNSVEAVCRFCWQLQESDYDCEPATNCSTSSTKLQLTKCSAHSSVVCMGQRQFYKRVPCNWSSGYSWTKTMILSVVLGGFGADRFYLGLWKSAIGKLFSFGGLGVWTIVDVVLIAVGYIKPSDGSMYI
;
A
#
# COMPACT_ATOMS: atom_id res chain seq x y z
N MET A 1 -16.75 -23.24 83.92
CA MET A 1 -16.42 -21.82 84.18
C MET A 1 -14.91 -21.68 84.03
N PRO A 2 -14.30 -20.67 83.35
CA PRO A 2 -14.71 -19.86 82.19
C PRO A 2 -13.61 -19.73 81.08
N THR A 3 -13.94 -19.02 79.98
CA THR A 3 -13.12 -18.21 78.99
C THR A 3 -12.09 -18.89 78.04
N SER A 4 -12.29 -18.89 76.70
CA SER A 4 -11.90 -17.88 75.65
C SER A 4 -10.37 -17.77 75.47
N VAL A 5 -9.71 -17.92 74.31
CA VAL A 5 -9.68 -17.02 73.11
C VAL A 5 -8.88 -17.70 71.95
N GLY A 6 -9.35 -17.58 70.69
CA GLY A 6 -8.56 -17.41 69.44
C GLY A 6 -7.71 -18.58 68.90
N ILE A 7 -7.42 -18.78 67.59
CA ILE A 7 -7.63 -18.08 66.32
C ILE A 7 -7.49 -19.14 65.20
N CYS A 8 -8.23 -18.94 64.11
CA CYS A 8 -8.28 -19.75 62.90
C CYS A 8 -6.92 -19.99 62.21
N ILE A 9 -6.62 -21.24 61.83
CA ILE A 9 -6.00 -21.57 60.52
C ILE A 9 -6.63 -22.86 60.02
N SER A 10 -7.57 -22.72 59.07
CA SER A 10 -8.23 -23.82 58.36
C SER A 10 -7.30 -24.33 57.26
N ALA A 11 -6.86 -25.58 57.37
CA ALA A 11 -6.19 -26.31 56.30
C ALA A 11 -7.25 -26.84 55.33
N ILE A 12 -7.57 -26.06 54.29
CA ILE A 12 -8.41 -26.52 53.17
C ILE A 12 -7.49 -27.01 52.06
N ILE A 13 -7.62 -28.31 51.81
CA ILE A 13 -7.03 -29.10 50.74
C ILE A 13 -7.49 -28.53 49.38
N PHE A 14 -6.55 -28.03 48.57
CA PHE A 14 -6.78 -27.78 47.14
C PHE A 14 -5.95 -28.77 46.33
N MET A 15 -6.59 -29.84 45.87
CA MET A 15 -6.10 -30.68 44.79
C MET A 15 -5.93 -29.82 43.54
N SER A 16 -4.68 -29.61 43.13
CA SER A 16 -4.36 -28.97 41.85
C SER A 16 -4.37 -30.03 40.75
N ILE A 17 -5.41 -29.98 39.92
CA ILE A 17 -5.52 -30.71 38.66
C ILE A 17 -4.47 -30.13 37.70
N ILE A 18 -3.53 -30.95 37.25
CA ILE A 18 -2.53 -30.60 36.24
C ILE A 18 -3.17 -30.82 34.87
N PRO A 19 -3.40 -29.78 34.03
CA PRO A 19 -3.74 -30.01 32.64
C PRO A 19 -2.45 -30.24 31.84
N LEU A 20 -2.30 -31.45 31.30
CA LEU A 20 -1.40 -31.77 30.19
C LEU A 20 -1.84 -30.96 28.97
N THR A 21 -1.31 -29.74 28.81
CA THR A 21 -1.41 -29.00 27.56
C THR A 21 -0.16 -29.25 26.75
N GLY A 22 -0.32 -30.08 25.72
CA GLY A 22 0.71 -30.36 24.74
C GLY A 22 1.21 -29.06 24.11
N THR A 23 2.52 -28.89 24.10
CA THR A 23 3.22 -27.85 23.34
C THR A 23 3.06 -28.14 21.85
N SER A 24 1.94 -27.70 21.27
CA SER A 24 1.87 -27.50 19.83
C SER A 24 2.82 -26.35 19.51
N THR A 25 3.99 -26.69 18.99
CA THR A 25 4.84 -25.75 18.27
C THR A 25 3.97 -25.20 17.14
N ALA A 26 3.48 -23.96 17.33
CA ALA A 26 2.81 -23.21 16.30
C ALA A 26 3.80 -23.01 15.15
N ALA A 27 3.76 -23.93 14.18
CA ALA A 27 4.22 -23.69 12.84
C ALA A 27 3.57 -22.37 12.42
N LYS A 28 4.39 -21.31 12.29
CA LYS A 28 3.93 -20.03 11.74
C LYS A 28 3.19 -20.34 10.45
N GLU A 29 1.89 -20.09 10.45
CA GLU A 29 1.05 -20.18 9.26
C GLU A 29 1.72 -19.30 8.19
N VAL A 30 2.31 -19.95 7.19
CA VAL A 30 3.00 -19.24 6.12
C VAL A 30 1.90 -18.64 5.26
N LYS A 31 1.56 -17.36 5.53
CA LYS A 31 0.65 -16.55 4.70
C LYS A 31 0.92 -16.88 3.24
N SER A 32 -0.06 -17.52 2.59
CA SER A 32 0.04 -17.99 1.21
C SER A 32 0.61 -16.86 0.36
N LYS A 33 1.86 -17.02 -0.09
CA LYS A 33 2.51 -16.03 -0.95
C LYS A 33 1.87 -16.14 -2.32
N ASN A 34 1.81 -15.04 -3.07
CA ASN A 34 1.49 -15.12 -4.48
C ASN A 34 2.54 -16.02 -5.15
N CYS A 35 2.11 -17.22 -5.57
CA CYS A 35 2.94 -18.26 -6.16
C CYS A 35 2.68 -18.39 -7.67
N ASP A 36 2.01 -17.40 -8.28
CA ASP A 36 1.68 -17.43 -9.69
C ASP A 36 2.94 -17.30 -10.55
N GLY A 37 3.04 -18.15 -11.57
CA GLY A 37 4.13 -18.12 -12.54
C GLY A 37 5.52 -18.27 -11.91
N LEU A 38 6.40 -17.29 -12.17
CA LEU A 38 7.78 -17.29 -11.69
C LEU A 38 7.93 -16.60 -10.32
N ALA A 39 6.86 -16.01 -9.77
CA ALA A 39 6.90 -15.41 -8.42
C ALA A 39 7.12 -16.47 -7.32
N GLY A 40 6.63 -17.69 -7.55
CA GLY A 40 6.80 -18.84 -6.67
C GLY A 40 8.14 -19.58 -6.80
N LEU A 41 9.02 -19.15 -7.72
CA LEU A 41 10.27 -19.83 -8.02
C LEU A 41 11.49 -19.05 -7.45
N ALA A 42 12.48 -19.79 -6.97
CA ALA A 42 13.79 -19.33 -6.56
C ALA A 42 14.84 -19.94 -7.50
N CYS A 43 15.52 -19.09 -8.27
CA CYS A 43 16.45 -19.52 -9.33
C CYS A 43 17.91 -19.31 -8.93
N LYS A 44 18.77 -20.26 -9.31
CA LYS A 44 20.22 -20.16 -9.12
C LYS A 44 20.87 -19.63 -10.38
N PHE A 45 21.52 -18.48 -10.27
CA PHE A 45 22.26 -17.85 -11.36
C PHE A 45 23.71 -18.35 -11.40
N PRO A 46 24.32 -18.47 -12.60
CA PRO A 46 25.73 -18.81 -12.73
C PRO A 46 26.62 -17.70 -12.16
N GLN A 47 27.72 -18.06 -11.51
CA GLN A 47 28.63 -17.10 -10.86
C GLN A 47 29.32 -16.15 -11.84
N ASN A 48 29.49 -16.59 -13.10
CA ASN A 48 30.23 -15.85 -14.14
C ASN A 48 29.31 -15.00 -15.03
N CYS A 49 28.07 -14.76 -14.61
CA CYS A 49 27.13 -14.05 -15.46
C CYS A 49 27.46 -12.56 -15.56
N ARG A 50 27.46 -11.99 -16.77
CA ARG A 50 27.61 -10.55 -16.96
C ARG A 50 26.28 -9.85 -16.80
N ILE A 51 26.28 -8.68 -16.16
CA ILE A 51 25.07 -7.89 -15.94
C ILE A 51 24.49 -7.46 -17.30
N GLY A 52 23.23 -7.80 -17.56
CA GLY A 52 22.53 -7.54 -18.82
C GLY A 52 22.52 -8.70 -19.82
N GLU A 53 23.26 -9.78 -19.56
CA GLU A 53 23.29 -10.97 -20.41
C GLU A 53 22.05 -11.87 -20.19
N THR A 54 21.54 -12.48 -21.26
CA THR A 54 20.47 -13.49 -21.18
C THR A 54 21.07 -14.87 -20.91
N VAL A 55 20.68 -15.50 -19.81
CA VAL A 55 21.14 -16.83 -19.40
C VAL A 55 19.99 -17.75 -19.05
N THR A 56 20.21 -19.06 -19.20
CA THR A 56 19.26 -20.08 -18.77
C THR A 56 19.55 -20.51 -17.33
N VAL A 57 18.59 -20.32 -16.44
CA VAL A 57 18.70 -20.66 -15.01
C VAL A 57 17.78 -21.79 -14.61
N ASN A 58 18.21 -22.54 -13.58
CA ASN A 58 17.40 -23.58 -12.97
C ASN A 58 16.70 -23.02 -11.74
N CYS A 59 15.38 -23.23 -11.69
CA CYS A 59 14.48 -22.62 -10.73
C CYS A 59 13.79 -23.69 -9.90
N THR A 60 13.75 -23.49 -8.59
CA THR A 60 13.13 -24.37 -7.60
C THR A 60 12.01 -23.67 -6.85
N SER A 61 10.96 -24.38 -6.43
CA SER A 61 9.86 -23.79 -5.64
C SER A 61 10.34 -23.11 -4.36
N ARG A 62 9.80 -21.92 -4.09
CA ARG A 62 10.12 -21.12 -2.90
C ARG A 62 9.39 -21.68 -1.68
N LYS A 63 10.04 -21.60 -0.51
CA LYS A 63 9.42 -21.92 0.78
C LYS A 63 8.12 -21.13 0.97
N GLY A 64 7.00 -21.83 1.08
CA GLY A 64 5.65 -21.26 1.23
C GLY A 64 4.75 -21.36 0.01
N CYS A 65 5.17 -22.03 -1.07
CA CYS A 65 4.32 -22.36 -2.20
C CYS A 65 3.89 -23.85 -2.18
N PRO A 66 2.62 -24.17 -2.47
CA PRO A 66 2.16 -25.56 -2.55
C PRO A 66 2.84 -26.27 -3.74
N ASN A 67 3.42 -27.44 -3.44
CA ASN A 67 4.19 -28.32 -4.32
C ASN A 67 5.63 -27.85 -4.71
N PRO A 68 6.59 -28.78 -4.74
CA PRO A 68 7.91 -28.53 -5.31
C PRO A 68 7.81 -28.51 -6.84
N ILE A 69 7.67 -27.33 -7.43
CA ILE A 69 7.83 -27.09 -8.86
C ILE A 69 9.30 -26.77 -9.14
N SER A 70 9.97 -27.61 -9.92
CA SER A 70 11.29 -27.29 -10.50
C SER A 70 11.12 -27.01 -12.00
N LYS A 71 11.48 -25.82 -12.44
CA LYS A 71 11.61 -25.49 -13.87
C LYS A 71 13.09 -25.38 -14.22
N ASN A 72 13.52 -26.20 -15.18
CA ASN A 72 14.86 -26.11 -15.74
C ASN A 72 14.86 -25.19 -16.96
N SER A 73 16.01 -24.59 -17.25
CA SER A 73 16.24 -23.83 -18.49
C SER A 73 15.31 -22.62 -18.68
N VAL A 74 15.05 -21.86 -17.61
CA VAL A 74 14.28 -20.61 -17.69
C VAL A 74 15.19 -19.50 -18.21
N GLU A 75 14.81 -18.84 -19.30
CA GLU A 75 15.52 -17.66 -19.79
C GLU A 75 15.33 -16.48 -18.83
N ALA A 76 16.44 -15.90 -18.38
CA ALA A 76 16.45 -14.75 -17.50
C ALA A 76 17.62 -13.82 -17.85
N VAL A 77 17.39 -12.51 -17.72
CA VAL A 77 18.47 -11.53 -17.82
C VAL A 77 19.22 -11.48 -16.49
N CYS A 78 20.54 -11.52 -16.52
CA CYS A 78 21.37 -11.31 -15.34
C CYS A 78 21.30 -9.86 -14.87
N ARG A 79 20.37 -9.60 -13.95
CA ARG A 79 20.20 -8.33 -13.26
C ARG A 79 19.70 -8.56 -11.83
N PHE A 80 20.01 -7.65 -10.92
CA PHE A 80 19.45 -7.69 -9.58
C PHE A 80 17.99 -7.21 -9.59
N CYS A 81 17.18 -7.70 -8.65
CA CYS A 81 15.76 -7.31 -8.58
C CYS A 81 15.55 -5.80 -8.38
N TRP A 82 16.50 -5.08 -7.78
CA TRP A 82 16.43 -3.63 -7.60
C TRP A 82 16.82 -2.83 -8.86
N GLN A 83 17.43 -3.47 -9.87
CA GLN A 83 17.80 -2.88 -11.17
C GLN A 83 16.73 -3.12 -12.25
N LEU A 84 15.57 -3.61 -11.86
CA LEU A 84 14.48 -3.91 -12.78
C LEU A 84 13.87 -2.62 -13.36
N GLN A 85 13.39 -2.71 -14.59
CA GLN A 85 12.74 -1.58 -15.27
C GLN A 85 11.30 -1.40 -14.77
N GLU A 86 10.72 -0.21 -14.96
CA GLU A 86 9.39 0.15 -14.43
C GLU A 86 8.24 -0.75 -14.91
N SER A 87 8.38 -1.42 -16.05
CA SER A 87 7.42 -2.41 -16.55
C SER A 87 7.44 -3.75 -15.79
N ASP A 88 8.51 -4.02 -15.07
CA ASP A 88 8.84 -5.36 -14.57
C ASP A 88 8.63 -5.48 -13.05
N TYR A 89 8.25 -4.41 -12.36
CA TYR A 89 7.96 -4.39 -10.93
C TYR A 89 6.70 -3.60 -10.62
N ASP A 90 6.03 -3.97 -9.53
CA ASP A 90 4.89 -3.26 -8.97
C ASP A 90 5.25 -2.72 -7.59
N CYS A 91 4.99 -1.44 -7.35
CA CYS A 91 5.20 -0.80 -6.06
C CYS A 91 3.89 -0.62 -5.30
N GLU A 92 3.94 -0.79 -3.98
CA GLU A 92 2.82 -0.43 -3.12
C GLU A 92 2.56 1.09 -3.24
N PRO A 93 1.28 1.51 -3.33
CA PRO A 93 0.93 2.91 -3.47
C PRO A 93 1.38 3.69 -2.22
N ALA A 94 2.00 4.84 -2.45
CA ALA A 94 2.35 5.73 -1.35
C ALA A 94 1.07 6.37 -0.78
N THR A 95 0.73 6.03 0.46
CA THR A 95 -0.45 6.55 1.17
C THR A 95 -0.05 7.65 2.16
N ASN A 96 -1.00 8.50 2.57
CA ASN A 96 -0.78 9.61 3.52
C ASN A 96 0.31 10.61 3.09
N CYS A 97 0.42 10.86 1.80
CA CYS A 97 1.32 11.86 1.25
C CYS A 97 0.56 12.86 0.38
N SER A 98 1.16 14.02 0.17
CA SER A 98 0.63 15.06 -0.72
C SER A 98 1.27 14.91 -2.11
N THR A 99 0.44 14.75 -3.15
CA THR A 99 0.87 14.73 -4.56
C THR A 99 1.34 16.10 -5.06
N SER A 100 1.06 17.16 -4.31
CA SER A 100 1.61 18.50 -4.55
C SER A 100 3.09 18.60 -4.14
N SER A 101 3.57 17.69 -3.28
CA SER A 101 4.96 17.69 -2.84
C SER A 101 5.88 17.02 -3.86
N THR A 102 7.04 17.64 -4.12
CA THR A 102 8.13 17.03 -4.90
C THR A 102 8.88 15.92 -4.16
N LYS A 103 8.49 15.63 -2.90
CA LYS A 103 9.14 14.64 -2.05
C LYS A 103 8.76 13.22 -2.49
N LEU A 104 9.76 12.49 -3.00
CA LEU A 104 9.65 11.07 -3.28
C LEU A 104 9.47 10.27 -1.99
N GLN A 105 8.57 9.28 -2.03
CA GLN A 105 8.26 8.40 -0.90
C GLN A 105 8.95 7.06 -1.07
N LEU A 106 9.48 6.53 0.04
CA LEU A 106 10.07 5.20 0.07
C LEU A 106 8.94 4.16 0.20
N THR A 107 8.72 3.36 -0.83
CA THR A 107 7.72 2.29 -0.82
C THR A 107 8.36 0.95 -1.10
N LYS A 108 7.60 -0.11 -0.78
CA LYS A 108 8.00 -1.49 -1.04
C LYS A 108 7.53 -1.87 -2.44
N CYS A 109 8.47 -2.34 -3.25
CA CYS A 109 8.22 -2.82 -4.59
C CYS A 109 8.51 -4.31 -4.69
N SER A 110 7.78 -4.98 -5.57
CA SER A 110 7.88 -6.41 -5.83
C SER A 110 8.07 -6.64 -7.32
N ALA A 111 9.02 -7.49 -7.69
CA ALA A 111 9.19 -7.91 -9.07
C ALA A 111 7.94 -8.68 -9.57
N HIS A 112 7.55 -8.42 -10.82
CA HIS A 112 6.40 -9.00 -11.48
C HIS A 112 6.50 -10.54 -11.61
N SER A 113 5.37 -11.23 -11.69
CA SER A 113 5.33 -12.71 -11.68
C SER A 113 5.93 -13.37 -12.92
N SER A 114 6.13 -12.62 -14.01
CA SER A 114 6.73 -13.10 -15.26
C SER A 114 8.26 -13.02 -15.31
N VAL A 115 8.90 -12.29 -14.39
CA VAL A 115 10.35 -12.00 -14.45
C VAL A 115 11.12 -12.66 -13.31
N VAL A 116 12.32 -13.14 -13.64
CA VAL A 116 13.31 -13.66 -12.69
C VAL A 116 14.44 -12.64 -12.53
N CYS A 117 14.89 -12.45 -11.30
CA CYS A 117 15.96 -11.54 -10.96
C CYS A 117 16.78 -12.09 -9.79
N MET A 118 18.00 -11.59 -9.64
CA MET A 118 18.91 -11.98 -8.57
C MET A 118 18.55 -11.28 -7.25
N GLY A 119 18.59 -12.05 -6.15
CA GLY A 119 18.42 -11.54 -4.78
C GLY A 119 16.98 -11.57 -4.28
N GLN A 120 16.62 -10.60 -3.43
CA GLN A 120 15.27 -10.51 -2.88
C GLN A 120 14.33 -9.86 -3.90
N ARG A 121 13.21 -10.54 -4.20
CA ARG A 121 12.17 -10.02 -5.11
C ARG A 121 11.45 -8.78 -4.59
N GLN A 122 11.48 -8.56 -3.27
CA GLN A 122 10.93 -7.36 -2.63
C GLN A 122 12.08 -6.42 -2.29
N PHE A 123 11.99 -5.18 -2.76
CA PHE A 123 13.00 -4.15 -2.59
C PHE A 123 12.34 -2.80 -2.32
N TYR A 124 13.10 -1.85 -1.81
CA TYR A 124 12.60 -0.51 -1.55
C TYR A 124 13.00 0.43 -2.68
N LYS A 125 12.05 1.26 -3.15
CA LYS A 125 12.29 2.28 -4.17
C LYS A 125 11.64 3.59 -3.77
N ARG A 126 12.22 4.70 -4.25
CA ARG A 126 11.65 6.04 -4.11
C ARG A 126 10.73 6.32 -5.30
N VAL A 127 9.44 6.45 -5.04
CA VAL A 127 8.40 6.67 -6.06
C VAL A 127 7.63 7.97 -5.77
N PRO A 128 7.00 8.60 -6.79
CA PRO A 128 6.13 9.75 -6.57
C PRO A 128 4.90 9.36 -5.73
N CYS A 129 4.34 10.35 -5.03
CA CYS A 129 3.11 10.15 -4.27
C CYS A 129 1.91 9.99 -5.21
N ASN A 130 1.15 8.90 -5.04
CA ASN A 130 -0.10 8.65 -5.76
C ASN A 130 -1.22 8.32 -4.76
N TRP A 131 -1.58 9.32 -3.95
CA TRP A 131 -2.63 9.20 -2.93
C TRP A 131 -3.91 9.90 -3.39
N SER A 132 -5.06 9.26 -3.19
CA SER A 132 -6.40 9.79 -3.48
C SER A 132 -7.25 9.82 -2.21
N SER A 133 -7.82 10.97 -1.85
CA SER A 133 -8.68 11.15 -0.66
C SER A 133 -10.17 10.87 -0.94
N GLY A 134 -10.50 10.36 -2.14
CA GLY A 134 -11.87 10.02 -2.55
C GLY A 134 -12.67 11.18 -3.17
N TYR A 135 -12.04 12.33 -3.44
CA TYR A 135 -12.66 13.42 -4.21
C TYR A 135 -12.81 13.01 -5.67
N SER A 136 -14.05 13.01 -6.17
CA SER A 136 -14.33 12.65 -7.57
C SER A 136 -14.31 13.89 -8.47
N TRP A 137 -13.57 13.82 -9.57
CA TRP A 137 -13.49 14.93 -10.52
C TRP A 137 -14.85 15.28 -11.11
N THR A 138 -15.65 14.27 -11.48
CA THR A 138 -16.99 14.44 -12.05
C THR A 138 -17.95 15.13 -11.10
N LYS A 139 -17.91 14.78 -9.80
CA LYS A 139 -18.76 15.44 -8.79
C LYS A 139 -18.40 16.90 -8.65
N THR A 140 -17.11 17.22 -8.57
CA THR A 140 -16.63 18.61 -8.50
C THR A 140 -17.04 19.40 -9.74
N MET A 141 -16.97 18.78 -10.93
CA MET A 141 -17.42 19.39 -12.18
C MET A 141 -18.91 19.72 -12.19
N ILE A 142 -19.76 18.75 -11.87
CA ILE A 142 -21.21 18.96 -11.83
C ILE A 142 -21.55 20.03 -10.80
N LEU A 143 -20.89 20.01 -9.64
CA LEU A 143 -21.12 20.98 -8.58
C LEU A 143 -20.69 22.40 -8.98
N SER A 144 -19.62 22.53 -9.77
CA SER A 144 -19.18 23.82 -10.31
C SER A 144 -20.16 24.37 -11.36
N VAL A 145 -20.75 23.53 -12.20
CA VAL A 145 -21.73 23.97 -13.21
C VAL A 145 -23.05 24.40 -12.57
N VAL A 146 -23.58 23.60 -11.64
CA VAL A 146 -24.92 23.83 -11.06
C VAL A 146 -24.88 24.84 -9.89
N LEU A 147 -23.82 24.81 -9.08
CA LEU A 147 -23.71 25.58 -7.84
C LEU A 147 -22.40 26.40 -7.75
N GLY A 148 -21.69 26.60 -8.86
CA GLY A 148 -20.42 27.32 -8.88
C GLY A 148 -20.51 28.77 -8.44
N GLY A 149 -21.67 29.43 -8.67
CA GLY A 149 -21.88 30.82 -8.27
C GLY A 149 -21.84 30.99 -6.75
N PHE A 150 -22.26 29.96 -6.01
CA PHE A 150 -22.19 29.91 -4.55
C PHE A 150 -20.86 29.33 -4.04
N GLY A 151 -19.96 28.89 -4.92
CA GLY A 151 -18.67 28.31 -4.59
C GLY A 151 -18.74 26.92 -3.95
N ALA A 152 -19.82 26.16 -4.21
CA ALA A 152 -20.01 24.83 -3.62
C ALA A 152 -18.90 23.84 -4.01
N ASP A 153 -18.34 23.97 -5.21
CA ASP A 153 -17.15 23.22 -5.68
C ASP A 153 -15.93 23.39 -4.75
N ARG A 154 -15.65 24.62 -4.30
CA ARG A 154 -14.53 24.92 -3.40
C ARG A 154 -14.80 24.48 -1.97
N PHE A 155 -16.05 24.57 -1.51
CA PHE A 155 -16.43 23.99 -0.22
C PHE A 155 -16.26 22.48 -0.21
N TYR A 156 -16.63 21.80 -1.30
CA TYR A 156 -16.45 20.36 -1.45
C TYR A 156 -14.97 19.94 -1.42
N LEU A 157 -14.08 20.74 -2.01
CA LEU A 157 -12.62 20.48 -2.03
C LEU A 157 -11.88 20.86 -0.72
N GLY A 158 -12.59 21.35 0.31
CA GLY A 158 -11.99 21.81 1.58
C GLY A 158 -11.40 23.22 1.55
N LEU A 159 -11.55 23.95 0.44
CA LEU A 159 -10.99 25.29 0.22
C LEU A 159 -11.91 26.42 0.74
N TRP A 160 -12.39 26.28 1.98
CA TRP A 160 -13.45 27.12 2.58
C TRP A 160 -13.16 28.63 2.54
N LYS A 161 -11.91 29.05 2.78
CA LYS A 161 -11.51 30.47 2.76
C LYS A 161 -11.78 31.11 1.40
N SER A 162 -11.43 30.41 0.32
CA SER A 162 -11.61 30.89 -1.05
C SER A 162 -13.05 30.77 -1.54
N ALA A 163 -13.86 29.94 -0.88
CA ALA A 163 -15.29 29.79 -1.16
C ALA A 163 -16.10 30.95 -0.53
N ILE A 164 -15.76 31.35 0.70
CA ILE A 164 -16.36 32.52 1.37
C ILE A 164 -16.11 33.80 0.56
N GLY A 165 -14.90 33.97 0.02
CA GLY A 165 -14.57 35.13 -0.83
C GLY A 165 -15.48 35.24 -2.07
N LYS A 166 -15.82 34.12 -2.71
CA LYS A 166 -16.78 34.10 -3.82
C LYS A 166 -18.18 34.48 -3.36
N LEU A 167 -18.62 33.95 -2.22
CA LEU A 167 -19.94 34.19 -1.66
C LEU A 167 -20.17 35.68 -1.35
N PHE A 168 -19.17 36.34 -0.75
CA PHE A 168 -19.22 37.79 -0.50
C PHE A 168 -19.21 38.64 -1.78
N SER A 169 -18.58 38.15 -2.86
CA SER A 169 -18.63 38.80 -4.17
C SER A 169 -19.94 38.55 -4.94
N PHE A 170 -20.97 37.98 -4.29
CA PHE A 170 -22.22 37.51 -4.91
C PHE A 170 -21.99 36.52 -6.07
N GLY A 171 -20.87 35.79 -6.06
CA GLY A 171 -20.53 34.84 -7.12
C GLY A 171 -20.33 35.47 -8.50
N GLY A 172 -20.08 36.79 -8.56
CA GLY A 172 -19.92 37.61 -9.76
C GLY A 172 -20.70 37.15 -10.99
N LEU A 173 -22.03 37.24 -10.94
CA LEU A 173 -22.96 37.20 -12.10
C LEU A 173 -22.74 36.06 -13.12
N GLY A 174 -22.11 34.95 -12.73
CA GLY A 174 -21.80 33.81 -13.63
C GLY A 174 -20.43 33.86 -14.33
N VAL A 175 -19.62 34.92 -14.14
CA VAL A 175 -18.24 34.93 -14.65
C VAL A 175 -17.36 33.97 -13.86
N TRP A 176 -17.53 33.93 -12.53
CA TRP A 176 -16.79 33.01 -11.67
C TRP A 176 -17.05 31.55 -12.01
N THR A 177 -18.30 31.18 -12.33
CA THR A 177 -18.65 29.80 -12.67
C THR A 177 -17.90 29.31 -13.91
N ILE A 178 -17.79 30.16 -14.94
CA ILE A 178 -17.04 29.85 -16.16
C ILE A 178 -15.56 29.68 -15.86
N VAL A 179 -14.98 30.61 -15.08
CA VAL A 179 -13.57 30.54 -14.67
C VAL A 179 -13.31 29.25 -13.89
N ASP A 180 -14.13 28.91 -12.91
CA ASP A 180 -13.93 27.70 -12.10
C ASP A 180 -14.07 26.41 -12.89
N VAL A 181 -15.05 26.33 -13.81
CA VAL A 181 -15.19 25.18 -14.70
C VAL A 181 -13.91 24.96 -15.51
N VAL A 182 -13.31 26.03 -16.04
CA VAL A 182 -12.02 25.94 -16.76
C VAL A 182 -10.89 25.51 -15.82
N LEU A 183 -10.80 26.07 -14.62
CA LEU A 183 -9.74 25.72 -13.67
C LEU A 183 -9.84 24.26 -13.18
N ILE A 184 -11.05 23.73 -13.01
CA ILE A 184 -11.29 22.33 -12.64
C ILE A 184 -11.04 21.42 -13.86
N ALA A 185 -11.39 21.86 -15.07
CA ALA A 185 -11.18 21.09 -16.31
C ALA A 185 -9.70 20.86 -16.57
N VAL A 186 -8.88 21.91 -16.40
CA VAL A 186 -7.43 21.85 -16.57
C VAL A 186 -6.74 21.13 -15.38
N GLY A 187 -7.47 20.84 -14.30
CA GLY A 187 -6.91 20.19 -13.11
C GLY A 187 -5.93 21.07 -12.33
N TYR A 188 -6.02 22.40 -12.50
CA TYR A 188 -5.22 23.39 -11.80
C TYR A 188 -5.60 23.42 -10.31
N ILE A 189 -6.90 23.37 -10.01
CA ILE A 189 -7.38 23.27 -8.64
C ILE A 189 -7.33 21.80 -8.20
N LYS A 190 -6.54 21.54 -7.15
CA LYS A 190 -6.47 20.25 -6.47
C LYS A 190 -7.17 20.31 -5.09
N PRO A 191 -7.57 19.16 -4.53
CA PRO A 191 -8.09 19.07 -3.17
C PRO A 191 -7.12 19.67 -2.15
N SER A 192 -7.64 20.22 -1.03
CA SER A 192 -6.80 20.80 0.03
C SER A 192 -5.79 19.83 0.63
N ASP A 193 -6.12 18.54 0.62
CA ASP A 193 -5.27 17.46 1.13
C ASP A 193 -4.10 17.13 0.18
N GLY A 194 -4.08 17.76 -1.00
CA GLY A 194 -3.11 17.51 -2.06
C GLY A 194 -3.18 16.07 -2.57
N SER A 195 -4.36 15.46 -2.57
CA SER A 195 -4.59 14.15 -3.18
C SER A 195 -4.92 14.28 -4.68
N MET A 196 -4.82 13.19 -5.41
CA MET A 196 -5.37 13.11 -6.78
C MET A 196 -6.90 12.95 -6.74
N TYR A 197 -7.55 13.39 -7.82
CA TYR A 197 -8.95 13.07 -8.07
C TYR A 197 -9.10 11.58 -8.42
N ILE A 198 -10.28 11.03 -8.13
CA ILE A 198 -10.71 9.70 -8.55
C ILE A 198 -11.75 9.76 -9.67
#